data_AF-A0A9E4RHV5-F1
#
_entry.id   AF-A0A9E4RHV5-F1
#
_cell.length_a   1.000
_cell.length_b   1.000
_cell.length_c   1.000
_cell.angle_alpha   90.00
_cell.angle_beta   90.00
_cell.angle_gamma   90.00
#
_symmetry.space_group_name_H-M   'P 1'
#
loop_
_entity.id
_entity.type
_entity.pdbx_description
1 polymer ?
#
loop_
_entity_poly.entity_id
_entity_poly.type
_entity_poly.pdbx_seq_one_letter_code
_entity_poly.pdbx_strand_id
1 'polypeptide(L)'
;MLRPPADDRGLHREHGPPRPAAANDGRVRRQVRHERSAPRPGGDHHAWATSVKLDLGQAREYAKAVYKATDDYLGTLSPEDLDDEIDVPGIGKNSRAYFLGIGALIHLANHVGEISALKGVQGAKGYPF
;
A
#
# COMPACT_ATOMS: atom_id res chain seq x y z
N MET A 1 11.86 35.26 43.67
CA MET A 1 11.36 36.65 43.73
C MET A 1 12.49 37.53 43.20
N LEU A 2 12.42 38.32 42.13
CA LEU A 2 11.34 39.00 41.41
C LEU A 2 11.65 39.08 39.88
N ARG A 3 10.58 39.31 39.10
CA ARG A 3 10.48 39.51 37.64
C ARG A 3 11.06 40.88 37.15
N PRO A 4 11.15 41.13 35.82
CA PRO A 4 11.99 42.16 35.15
C PRO A 4 11.24 43.49 34.87
N PRO A 5 11.78 44.34 33.97
CA PRO A 5 11.03 44.76 32.78
C PRO A 5 11.87 44.51 31.50
N ALA A 6 11.37 43.77 30.50
CA ALA A 6 10.45 44.19 29.44
C ALA A 6 11.04 45.31 28.56
N ASP A 7 11.63 44.93 27.43
CA ASP A 7 11.55 45.75 26.24
C ASP A 7 11.09 44.88 25.07
N ASP A 8 10.16 45.46 24.33
CA ASP A 8 9.14 44.86 23.49
C ASP A 8 9.25 45.52 22.11
N ARG A 9 9.32 44.68 21.07
CA ARG A 9 9.28 44.93 19.60
C ARG A 9 10.18 43.88 18.92
N GLY A 10 9.70 42.76 18.39
CA GLY A 10 8.63 42.61 17.41
C GLY A 10 9.26 42.50 16.01
N LEU A 11 9.62 41.29 15.56
CA LEU A 11 8.87 40.53 14.53
C LEU A 11 8.67 41.25 13.19
N HIS A 12 9.61 41.10 12.25
CA HIS A 12 9.38 41.16 10.79
C HIS A 12 10.35 40.16 10.16
N ARG A 13 10.01 38.88 9.91
CA ARG A 13 9.10 38.33 8.88
C ARG A 13 9.25 39.05 7.53
N GLU A 14 10.18 38.56 6.71
CA GLU A 14 10.09 38.71 5.27
C GLU A 14 8.90 37.88 4.77
N HIS A 15 7.74 38.53 4.70
CA HIS A 15 6.57 38.04 3.99
C HIS A 15 6.73 38.36 2.50
N GLY A 16 7.38 37.45 1.77
CA GLY A 16 7.03 37.28 0.36
C GLY A 16 5.54 36.92 0.24
N PRO A 17 4.86 37.29 -0.86
CA PRO A 17 3.44 37.01 -1.01
C PRO A 17 3.18 35.50 -0.85
N PRO A 18 2.16 35.09 -0.08
CA PRO A 18 1.82 33.69 0.03
C PRO A 18 1.53 33.15 -1.36
N ARG A 19 2.21 32.06 -1.75
CA ARG A 19 1.80 31.27 -2.92
C ARG A 19 0.30 31.02 -2.77
N PRO A 20 -0.52 31.22 -3.82
CA PRO A 20 -1.93 30.95 -3.72
C PRO A 20 -2.11 29.51 -3.25
N ALA A 21 -2.75 29.36 -2.09
CA ALA A 21 -3.17 28.06 -1.60
C ALA A 21 -4.00 27.45 -2.72
N ALA A 22 -3.52 26.34 -3.29
CA ALA A 22 -4.35 25.53 -4.17
C ALA A 22 -5.63 25.26 -3.38
N ALA A 23 -6.73 25.85 -3.86
CA ALA A 23 -8.05 25.67 -3.30
C ALA A 23 -8.29 24.17 -3.27
N ASN A 24 -8.22 23.59 -2.07
CA ASN A 24 -8.54 22.19 -1.86
C ASN A 24 -10.05 22.09 -1.98
N ASP A 25 -10.52 21.98 -3.22
CA ASP A 25 -11.88 21.61 -3.58
C ASP A 25 -12.25 20.37 -2.76
N GLY A 26 -13.14 20.58 -1.79
CA GLY A 26 -13.66 19.58 -0.86
C GLY A 26 -14.52 18.48 -1.51
N ARG A 27 -14.16 18.04 -2.72
CA ARG A 27 -14.70 16.88 -3.43
C ARG A 27 -13.47 16.17 -3.98
N VAL A 28 -12.90 15.16 -3.34
CA VAL A 28 -13.42 13.78 -3.29
C VAL A 28 -12.72 13.06 -2.12
N ARG A 29 -13.22 13.18 -0.89
CA ARG A 29 -13.10 12.07 0.06
C ARG A 29 -14.35 11.23 -0.08
N ARG A 30 -14.43 10.46 -1.17
CA ARG A 30 -15.34 9.31 -1.20
C ARG A 30 -14.74 8.33 -0.21
N GLN A 31 -15.15 8.43 1.05
CA GLN A 31 -14.86 7.47 2.09
C GLN A 31 -15.29 6.12 1.53
N VAL A 32 -14.32 5.32 1.07
CA VAL A 32 -14.56 3.94 0.69
C VAL A 32 -15.18 3.33 1.93
N ARG A 33 -16.44 2.89 1.82
CA ARG A 33 -17.25 2.43 2.96
C ARG A 33 -16.46 1.33 3.67
N HIS A 34 -15.88 1.66 4.83
CA HIS A 34 -14.97 0.82 5.63
C HIS A 34 -15.63 -0.46 6.18
N GLU A 35 -16.95 -0.58 6.06
CA GLU A 35 -17.76 -1.65 6.64
C GLU A 35 -17.43 -3.07 6.12
N ARG A 36 -16.60 -3.19 5.07
CA ARG A 36 -16.19 -4.49 4.49
C ARG A 36 -14.69 -4.72 4.39
N SER A 37 -13.86 -3.75 4.82
CA SER A 37 -12.41 -3.93 4.82
C SER A 37 -12.00 -4.95 5.88
N ALA A 38 -10.94 -5.72 5.61
CA ALA A 38 -10.37 -6.61 6.60
C ALA A 38 -10.02 -5.83 7.89
N PRO A 39 -10.16 -6.44 9.08
CA PRO A 39 -9.78 -5.82 10.32
C PRO A 39 -8.31 -5.39 10.30
N ARG A 40 -7.98 -4.33 11.05
CA ARG A 40 -6.58 -3.99 11.33
C ARG A 40 -5.90 -5.12 12.09
N PRO A 41 -4.56 -5.21 12.08
CA PRO A 41 -3.84 -6.17 12.93
C PRO A 41 -4.34 -6.13 14.38
N GLY A 42 -4.69 -7.30 14.92
CA GLY A 42 -5.29 -7.44 16.25
C GLY A 42 -6.83 -7.37 16.29
N GLY A 43 -7.50 -7.20 15.15
CA GLY A 43 -8.96 -7.30 15.05
C GLY A 43 -9.47 -8.74 14.91
N ASP A 44 -10.80 -8.92 14.98
CA ASP A 44 -11.42 -10.24 14.85
C ASP A 44 -11.49 -10.69 13.37
N HIS A 45 -10.40 -11.34 12.93
CA HIS A 45 -10.29 -11.87 11.58
C HIS A 45 -11.20 -13.09 11.34
N HIS A 46 -11.59 -13.83 12.37
CA HIS A 46 -12.44 -15.01 12.22
C HIS A 46 -13.89 -14.61 11.91
N ALA A 47 -14.45 -13.66 12.65
CA ALA A 47 -15.80 -13.15 12.38
C ALA A 47 -15.86 -12.45 11.01
N TRP A 48 -14.82 -11.72 10.62
CA TRP A 48 -14.74 -11.14 9.29
C TRP A 48 -14.68 -12.21 8.18
N ALA A 49 -13.80 -13.21 8.31
CA ALA A 49 -13.61 -14.23 7.28
C ALA A 49 -14.86 -15.08 7.04
N THR A 50 -15.69 -15.28 8.06
CA THR A 50 -16.95 -16.04 7.94
C THR A 50 -18.13 -15.22 7.38
N SER A 51 -18.03 -13.89 7.38
CA SER A 51 -19.10 -12.99 6.94
C SER A 51 -18.82 -12.27 5.61
N VAL A 52 -17.55 -12.21 5.21
CA VAL A 52 -17.15 -11.54 3.96
C VAL A 52 -17.76 -12.25 2.74
N LYS A 53 -18.35 -11.44 1.85
CA LYS A 53 -18.83 -11.90 0.53
C LYS A 53 -17.98 -11.25 -0.55
N LEU A 54 -17.33 -12.10 -1.35
CA LEU A 54 -16.48 -11.66 -2.46
C LEU A 54 -17.21 -11.87 -3.78
N ASP A 55 -17.25 -10.84 -4.62
CA ASP A 55 -17.61 -10.99 -6.02
C ASP A 55 -16.39 -11.52 -6.79
N LEU A 56 -16.39 -12.83 -7.06
CA LEU A 56 -15.29 -13.48 -7.77
C LEU A 56 -15.22 -13.07 -9.25
N GLY A 57 -16.31 -12.61 -9.86
CA GLY A 57 -16.30 -12.08 -11.22
C GLY A 57 -15.53 -10.77 -11.26
N GLN A 58 -15.93 -9.81 -10.43
CA GLN A 58 -15.26 -8.52 -10.29
C GLN A 58 -13.79 -8.68 -9.86
N ALA A 59 -13.49 -9.56 -8.91
CA ALA A 59 -12.13 -9.80 -8.47
C ALA A 59 -11.22 -10.32 -9.59
N ARG A 60 -11.74 -11.18 -10.49
CA ARG A 60 -11.00 -11.69 -11.64
C ARG A 60 -10.76 -10.61 -12.70
N GLU A 61 -11.73 -9.74 -12.96
CA GLU A 61 -11.52 -8.61 -13.88
C GLU A 61 -10.48 -7.63 -13.34
N TYR A 62 -10.50 -7.35 -12.04
CA TYR A 62 -9.46 -6.58 -11.39
C TYR A 62 -8.09 -7.27 -11.50
N ALA A 63 -8.02 -8.59 -11.27
CA ALA A 63 -6.77 -9.34 -11.40
C ALA A 63 -6.17 -9.24 -12.81
N LYS A 64 -6.99 -9.35 -13.87
CA LYS A 64 -6.54 -9.15 -15.26
C LYS A 64 -5.94 -7.76 -15.47
N ALA A 65 -6.59 -6.72 -14.95
CA ALA A 65 -6.10 -5.36 -15.05
C ALA A 65 -4.76 -5.17 -14.31
N VAL A 66 -4.61 -5.76 -13.12
CA VAL A 66 -3.35 -5.75 -12.37
C VAL A 66 -2.25 -6.47 -13.12
N TYR A 67 -2.50 -7.69 -13.64
CA TYR A 67 -1.51 -8.43 -14.42
C TYR A 67 -1.04 -7.64 -15.62
N LYS A 68 -1.97 -7.07 -16.40
CA LYS A 68 -1.60 -6.24 -17.55
C LYS A 68 -0.74 -5.05 -17.12
N ALA A 69 -1.13 -4.31 -16.07
CA ALA A 69 -0.39 -3.14 -15.61
C ALA A 69 1.00 -3.52 -15.08
N THR A 70 1.13 -4.67 -14.41
CA THR A 70 2.41 -5.19 -13.95
C THR A 70 3.30 -5.59 -15.12
N ASP A 71 2.77 -6.32 -16.11
CA ASP A 71 3.53 -6.72 -17.29
C ASP A 71 3.98 -5.50 -18.11
N ASP A 72 3.08 -4.52 -18.30
CA ASP A 72 3.39 -3.26 -18.98
C ASP A 72 4.54 -2.55 -18.24
N TYR A 73 4.48 -2.43 -16.90
CA TYR A 73 5.53 -1.79 -16.11
C TYR A 73 6.87 -2.53 -16.21
N LEU A 74 6.87 -3.86 -16.04
CA LEU A 74 8.10 -4.65 -16.14
C LEU A 74 8.71 -4.54 -17.54
N GLY A 75 7.89 -4.44 -18.58
CA GLY A 75 8.34 -4.23 -19.96
C GLY A 75 9.01 -2.87 -20.23
N THR A 76 8.87 -1.90 -19.32
CA THR A 76 9.55 -0.60 -19.42
C THR A 76 10.94 -0.58 -18.77
N LEU A 77 11.28 -1.57 -17.94
CA LEU A 77 12.51 -1.55 -17.14
C LEU A 77 13.70 -2.03 -17.96
N SER A 78 14.82 -1.31 -17.87
CA SER A 78 16.12 -1.80 -18.28
C SER A 78 16.80 -2.61 -17.16
N PRO A 79 17.92 -3.30 -17.42
CA PRO A 79 18.68 -3.95 -16.36
C PRO A 79 19.20 -2.96 -15.30
N GLU A 80 19.64 -1.78 -15.71
CA GLU A 80 20.20 -0.74 -14.83
C GLU A 80 19.13 -0.18 -13.88
N ASP A 81 17.88 -0.09 -14.36
CA ASP A 81 16.73 0.31 -13.55
C ASP A 81 16.51 -0.62 -12.33
N LEU A 82 17.02 -1.85 -12.34
CA LEU A 82 16.85 -2.78 -11.22
C LEU A 82 17.73 -2.41 -10.01
N ASP A 83 18.81 -1.66 -10.23
CA ASP A 83 19.74 -1.23 -9.18
C ASP A 83 19.26 0.05 -8.46
N ASP A 84 18.27 0.75 -9.01
CA ASP A 84 17.68 1.95 -8.40
C ASP A 84 17.15 1.67 -6.98
N GLU A 85 17.50 2.54 -6.03
CA GLU A 85 16.89 2.52 -4.70
C GLU A 85 15.47 3.07 -4.75
N ILE A 86 14.54 2.28 -4.24
CA ILE A 86 13.16 2.70 -3.97
C ILE A 86 12.94 2.76 -2.46
N ASP A 87 12.30 3.84 -2.00
CA ASP A 87 11.89 3.98 -0.60
C ASP A 87 10.47 3.44 -0.43
N VAL A 88 10.34 2.32 0.29
CA VAL A 88 9.06 1.69 0.54
C VAL A 88 8.63 2.00 1.98
N PRO A 89 7.53 2.75 2.19
CA PRO A 89 7.08 3.12 3.53
C PRO A 89 6.92 1.92 4.45
N GLY A 90 7.58 1.96 5.61
CA GLY A 90 7.54 0.89 6.62
C GLY A 90 8.53 -0.27 6.39
N ILE A 91 9.21 -0.32 5.25
CA ILE A 91 10.26 -1.30 4.93
C ILE A 91 11.63 -0.62 4.79
N GLY A 92 11.65 0.62 4.28
CA GLY A 92 12.86 1.40 4.04
C GLY A 92 13.35 1.30 2.60
N LYS A 93 14.57 1.84 2.38
CA LYS A 93 15.21 1.87 1.06
C LYS A 93 15.78 0.51 0.68
N ASN A 94 15.42 0.04 -0.51
CA ASN A 94 15.93 -1.20 -1.09
C ASN A 94 16.07 -1.02 -2.60
N SER A 95 16.90 -1.82 -3.27
CA SER A 95 16.91 -1.83 -4.73
C SER A 95 15.57 -2.29 -5.29
N ARG A 96 15.20 -1.80 -6.47
CA ARG A 96 14.02 -2.26 -7.20
C ARG A 96 14.07 -3.78 -7.43
N ALA A 97 15.25 -4.32 -7.74
CA ALA A 97 15.47 -5.76 -7.86
C ALA A 97 15.07 -6.51 -6.59
N TYR A 98 15.53 -6.04 -5.43
CA TYR A 98 15.23 -6.67 -4.15
C TYR A 98 13.73 -6.68 -3.88
N PHE A 99 13.06 -5.55 -4.12
CA PHE A 99 11.63 -5.44 -3.87
C PHE A 99 10.80 -6.32 -4.82
N LEU A 100 11.11 -6.35 -6.12
CA LEU A 100 10.43 -7.23 -7.07
C LEU A 100 10.68 -8.71 -6.74
N GLY A 101 11.91 -9.08 -6.37
CA GLY A 101 12.27 -10.45 -6.02
C GLY A 101 11.64 -10.92 -4.71
N ILE A 102 11.96 -10.26 -3.60
CA ILE A 102 11.52 -10.68 -2.26
C ILE A 102 10.09 -10.22 -1.98
N GLY A 103 9.80 -8.95 -2.24
CA GLY A 103 8.52 -8.33 -1.89
C GLY A 103 7.35 -8.80 -2.76
N ALA A 104 7.58 -9.06 -4.04
CA ALA A 104 6.54 -9.57 -4.93
C ALA A 104 6.67 -11.08 -5.17
N LEU A 105 7.74 -11.56 -5.81
CA LEU A 105 7.80 -12.95 -6.29
C LEU A 105 7.80 -13.98 -5.15
N ILE A 106 8.73 -13.87 -4.19
CA ILE A 106 8.82 -14.83 -3.08
C ILE A 106 7.60 -14.75 -2.16
N HIS A 107 7.12 -13.53 -1.88
CA HIS A 107 5.91 -13.33 -1.08
C HIS A 107 4.69 -14.01 -1.72
N LEU A 108 4.48 -13.85 -3.03
CA LEU A 108 3.41 -14.52 -3.76
C LEU A 108 3.58 -16.04 -3.78
N ALA A 109 4.80 -16.55 -3.98
CA ALA A 109 5.08 -17.98 -3.96
C ALA A 109 4.70 -18.62 -2.60
N ASN A 110 4.99 -17.93 -1.49
CA ASN A 110 4.61 -18.38 -0.16
C ASN A 110 3.08 -18.47 0.00
N HIS A 111 2.33 -17.45 -0.42
CA HIS A 111 0.86 -17.47 -0.39
C HIS A 111 0.27 -18.61 -1.22
N VAL A 112 0.83 -18.87 -2.41
CA VAL A 112 0.40 -20.00 -3.26
C VAL A 112 0.66 -21.32 -2.55
N GLY A 113 1.79 -21.46 -1.87
CA GLY A 113 2.12 -22.60 -1.02
C GLY A 113 1.12 -22.81 0.12
N GLU A 114 0.78 -21.74 0.85
CA GLU A 114 -0.21 -21.77 1.93
C GLU A 114 -1.60 -22.21 1.42
N ILE A 115 -2.06 -21.64 0.31
CA ILE A 115 -3.33 -22.04 -0.32
C ILE A 115 -3.26 -23.51 -0.77
N SER A 116 -2.14 -23.95 -1.33
CA SER A 116 -1.95 -25.34 -1.74
C SER A 116 -2.06 -26.30 -0.57
N ALA A 117 -1.42 -25.98 0.56
CA ALA A 117 -1.51 -26.75 1.80
C ALA A 117 -2.95 -26.80 2.34
N LEU A 118 -3.66 -25.66 2.37
CA LEU A 118 -5.06 -25.59 2.80
C LEU A 118 -5.98 -26.43 1.91
N LYS A 119 -5.77 -26.41 0.59
CA LYS A 119 -6.51 -27.27 -0.35
C LYS A 119 -6.26 -28.74 -0.03
N GLY A 120 -5.02 -29.13 0.25
CA GLY A 120 -4.67 -30.51 0.64
C GLY A 120 -5.39 -30.98 1.90
N VAL A 121 -5.43 -30.15 2.95
CA VAL A 121 -6.17 -30.44 4.20
C VAL A 121 -7.68 -30.58 3.94
N GLN A 122 -8.21 -29.90 2.91
CA GLN A 122 -9.60 -29.99 2.49
C GLN A 122 -9.87 -31.13 1.47
N GLY A 123 -8.88 -31.99 1.19
CA GLY A 123 -9.01 -33.10 0.25
C GLY A 123 -8.98 -32.69 -1.23
N ALA A 124 -8.69 -31.42 -1.53
CA ALA A 124 -8.54 -30.91 -2.88
C ALA A 124 -7.08 -30.99 -3.35
N LYS A 125 -6.86 -31.08 -4.67
CA LYS A 125 -5.52 -31.04 -5.27
C LYS A 125 -4.93 -29.62 -5.14
N GLY A 126 -3.68 -29.55 -4.68
CA GLY A 126 -2.88 -28.31 -4.66
C GLY A 126 -2.67 -27.69 -6.04
N TYR A 127 -1.95 -26.57 -6.10
CA TYR A 127 -1.57 -25.96 -7.39
C TYR A 127 -0.53 -26.81 -8.14
N PRO A 128 -0.46 -26.71 -9.48
CA PRO A 128 0.62 -27.33 -10.25
C PRO A 128 1.97 -26.72 -9.85
N PHE A 129 2.99 -27.57 -9.82
CA PHE A 129 4.39 -27.21 -9.60
C PHE A 129 5.19 -27.50 -10.87
#